data_AF-A0A7V9CFU8-F1
#
_entry.id   AF-A0A7V9CFU8-F1
#
_cell.length_a   1.000
_cell.length_b   1.000
_cell.length_c   1.000
_cell.angle_alpha   90.00
_cell.angle_beta   90.00
_cell.angle_gamma   90.00
#
_symmetry.space_group_name_H-M   'P 1'
#
loop_
_entity.id
_entity.type
_entity.pdbx_description
1 polymer ?
#
loop_
_entity_poly.entity_id
_entity_poly.type
_entity_poly.pdbx_seq_one_letter_code
_entity_poly.pdbx_strand_id
1 'polypeptide(L)' 'IRPTVRGVAMNPVDHPHGGGEGKTAAGRDPCSPWGTPAKGYRTRRNKRTRNMIVRRRYAS' A
#
# COMPACT_ATOMS: atom_id res chain seq x y z
N ILE A 1 13.99 15.42 -7.40
CA ILE A 1 12.81 14.57 -7.06
C ILE A 1 11.89 14.58 -8.28
N ARG A 2 11.55 13.43 -8.87
CA ARG A 2 10.61 13.35 -10.01
C ARG A 2 9.17 13.33 -9.49
N PRO A 3 8.18 13.87 -10.23
CA PRO A 3 6.78 13.84 -9.80
C PRO A 3 6.26 12.41 -9.70
N THR A 4 5.43 12.13 -8.70
CA THR A 4 4.70 10.86 -8.55
C THR A 4 3.24 11.05 -8.95
N VAL A 5 2.70 10.11 -9.73
CA VAL A 5 1.30 10.13 -10.17
C VAL A 5 0.47 9.29 -9.20
N ARG A 6 -0.72 9.79 -8.82
CA ARG A 6 -1.64 9.08 -7.92
C ARG A 6 -2.33 7.92 -8.65
N GLY A 7 -2.51 6.79 -7.98
CA GLY A 7 -3.18 5.61 -8.55
C GLY A 7 -4.62 5.85 -9.01
N VAL A 8 -5.35 6.75 -8.35
CA VAL A 8 -6.72 7.16 -8.74
C VAL A 8 -6.76 7.88 -10.11
N ALA A 9 -5.63 8.43 -10.56
CA ALA A 9 -5.53 9.09 -11.85
C ALA A 9 -5.10 8.14 -12.99
N MET A 10 -4.94 6.84 -12.70
CA MET A 10 -4.48 5.84 -13.67
C MET A 10 -5.65 4.99 -14.20
N ASN A 11 -5.38 4.10 -15.17
CA ASN A 11 -6.39 3.16 -15.67
C ASN A 11 -6.41 1.87 -14.82
N PRO A 12 -7.48 1.04 -14.91
CA PRO A 12 -7.57 -0.23 -14.17
C PRO A 12 -6.41 -1.21 -14.40
N VAL A 13 -5.76 -1.14 -15.57
CA VAL A 13 -4.59 -1.97 -15.91
C VAL A 13 -3.31 -1.54 -15.19
N ASP A 14 -3.22 -0.26 -14.85
CA ASP A 14 -2.00 0.38 -14.32
C ASP A 14 -1.97 0.38 -12.79
N HIS A 15 -3.15 0.57 -12.17
CA HIS A 15 -3.27 0.64 -10.72
C HIS A 15 -4.57 0.01 -10.26
N PRO A 16 -4.57 -0.69 -9.10
CA PRO A 16 -5.82 -1.18 -8.52
C PRO A 16 -6.80 -0.11 -8.06
N HIS A 17 -6.45 1.18 -8.20
CA HIS A 17 -7.32 2.32 -7.93
C HIS A 17 -7.69 3.08 -9.20
N GLY A 18 -7.24 2.60 -10.36
CA GLY A 18 -7.48 3.26 -11.62
C GLY A 18 -8.87 2.96 -12.17
N GLY A 19 -9.35 3.88 -13.01
CA GLY A 19 -10.68 3.83 -13.63
C GLY A 19 -11.82 4.40 -12.78
N GLY A 20 -13.05 4.10 -13.20
CA GLY A 20 -14.27 4.73 -12.69
C GLY A 20 -14.64 6.00 -13.47
N GLU A 21 -15.89 6.42 -13.36
CA GLU A 21 -16.37 7.67 -13.97
C GLU A 21 -16.03 8.86 -13.06
N GLY A 22 -15.29 9.83 -13.59
CA GLY A 22 -14.85 10.99 -12.81
C GLY A 22 -13.82 10.66 -11.73
N LYS A 23 -13.73 11.48 -10.68
CA LYS A 23 -12.81 11.26 -9.55
C LYS A 23 -13.48 10.41 -8.49
N THR A 24 -13.29 9.10 -8.55
CA THR A 24 -13.87 8.16 -7.57
C THR A 24 -12.82 7.68 -6.57
N ALA A 25 -13.27 7.41 -5.33
CA ALA A 25 -12.53 6.50 -4.47
C ALA A 25 -12.80 5.09 -5.02
N ALA A 26 -11.75 4.34 -5.35
CA ALA A 26 -11.84 3.08 -6.10
C ALA A 26 -12.59 1.91 -5.42
N GLY A 27 -13.39 2.17 -4.38
CA GLY A 27 -14.19 1.17 -3.67
C GLY A 27 -13.36 0.10 -2.95
N ARG A 28 -12.03 0.26 -2.90
CA ARG A 28 -11.07 -0.73 -2.40
C ARG A 28 -10.15 -0.11 -1.36
N ASP A 29 -9.69 -0.95 -0.43
CA ASP A 29 -8.66 -0.56 0.51
C ASP A 29 -7.44 0.05 -0.19
N PRO A 30 -6.82 1.09 0.42
CA PRO A 30 -5.63 1.70 -0.15
C PRO A 30 -4.51 0.67 -0.32
N CYS A 31 -4.01 0.53 -1.56
CA CYS A 31 -2.95 -0.40 -1.90
C CYS A 31 -1.95 0.22 -2.89
N SER A 32 -0.79 -0.42 -3.00
CA SER A 32 0.25 -0.09 -3.96
C SER A 32 -0.16 -0.49 -5.38
N PRO A 33 0.61 -0.09 -6.43
CA PRO A 33 0.37 -0.53 -7.80
C PRO A 33 0.34 -2.07 -7.95
N TRP A 34 1.00 -2.79 -7.04
CA TRP A 34 1.06 -4.25 -7.00
C TRP A 34 0.10 -4.88 -5.99
N GLY A 35 -0.82 -4.11 -5.42
CA GLY A 35 -1.85 -4.60 -4.51
C GLY A 35 -1.40 -4.83 -3.06
N THR A 36 -0.19 -4.42 -2.66
CA THR A 36 0.20 -4.47 -1.24
C THR A 36 -0.57 -3.40 -0.46
N PRO A 37 -1.27 -3.74 0.63
CA PRO A 37 -2.06 -2.74 1.36
C PRO A 37 -1.14 -1.66 1.95
N ALA A 38 -1.55 -0.40 1.81
CA ALA A 38 -0.76 0.77 2.20
C ALA A 38 -1.02 1.19 3.65
N LYS A 39 -2.20 0.87 4.21
CA LYS A 39 -2.58 1.23 5.58
C LYS A 39 -2.45 0.03 6.51
N GLY A 40 -1.70 0.20 7.60
CA GLY A 40 -1.60 -0.77 8.71
C GLY A 40 -0.91 -2.10 8.41
N TYR A 41 -0.64 -2.42 7.14
CA TYR A 41 -0.06 -3.71 6.77
C TYR A 41 1.42 -3.81 7.10
N ARG A 42 1.76 -4.84 7.89
CA ARG A 42 3.15 -5.12 8.26
C ARG A 42 3.84 -5.94 7.16
N THR A 43 4.75 -5.30 6.44
CA THR A 43 5.50 -5.95 5.34
C THR A 43 6.53 -6.97 5.82
N ARG A 44 7.15 -6.77 7.00
CA ARG A 44 8.14 -7.72 7.56
C ARG A 44 7.48 -8.90 8.27
N ARG A 45 7.65 -10.08 7.70
CA ARG A 45 7.07 -11.36 8.18
C ARG A 45 8.08 -12.45 8.57
N ASN A 46 9.31 -12.40 8.07
CA ASN A 46 10.35 -13.39 8.36
C ASN A 46 10.53 -13.63 9.88
N LYS A 47 10.48 -14.90 10.30
CA LYS A 47 10.63 -15.31 11.70
C LYS A 47 12.11 -15.32 12.14
N ARG A 48 13.04 -15.69 11.24
CA ARG A 48 14.48 -15.82 11.55
C ARG A 48 15.11 -14.52 12.03
N THR A 49 14.62 -13.38 11.54
CA THR A 49 15.14 -12.04 11.90
C THR A 49 14.48 -11.44 13.14
N ARG A 50 13.73 -12.22 13.94
CA ARG A 50 13.04 -11.70 15.14
C ARG A 50 13.87 -11.80 16.42
N ASN A 51 14.95 -12.58 16.42
CA ASN A 51 15.66 -13.00 17.64
C ASN A 51 16.32 -11.84 18.40
N MET A 52 16.74 -10.78 17.72
CA MET A 52 17.40 -9.61 18.34
C MET A 52 16.47 -8.40 18.53
N ILE A 53 15.16 -8.58 18.44
CA ILE A 53 14.20 -7.47 18.56
C ILE A 53 13.70 -7.37 20.00
N VAL A 54 14.25 -6.43 20.77
CA VAL A 54 13.89 -6.19 22.18
C VAL A 54 12.50 -5.54 22.30
N ARG A 55 12.21 -4.50 21.51
CA ARG A 55 10.91 -3.80 21.49
C ARG A 55 10.56 -3.35 20.09
N ARG A 56 9.27 -3.45 19.72
CA ARG A 56 8.76 -2.95 18.43
C ARG A 56 8.29 -1.51 18.61
N ARG A 57 8.51 -0.66 17.61
CA ARG A 57 8.02 0.74 17.59
C ARG A 57 6.52 0.87 17.86
N TYR A 58 5.73 -0.13 17.46
CA TYR A 58 4.27 -0.13 17.56
C TYR A 58 3.73 -1.15 18.58
N ALA A 59 4.58 -1.72 19.44
CA ALA A 59 4.09 -2.50 20.57
C ALA A 59 3.71 -1.52 21.68
N SER A 60 2.40 -1.38 21.92
CA SER A 60 1.83 -0.81 23.15
C SER A 60 2.17 -1.70 24.32
#